data_AF-A0A1C4FGJ9-F1
#
_entry.id   AF-A0A1C4FGJ9-F1
#
_cell.length_a   1.000
_cell.length_b   1.000
_cell.length_c   1.000
_cell.angle_alpha   90.00
_cell.angle_beta   90.00
_cell.angle_gamma   90.00
#
_symmetry.space_group_name_H-M   'P 1'
#
loop_
_entity.id
_entity.type
_entity.pdbx_description
1 polymer ?
#
loop_
_entity_poly.entity_id
_entity_poly.type
_entity_poly.pdbx_seq_one_letter_code
_entity_poly.pdbx_strand_id
1 'polypeptide(L)'
;MEKTITIDEKDVLLKSTAGTAIRYKSQFRRDMFADILSLGVLSSYISTDGDQNNIDLSQVDLSKLDFEVIYNLVWAFAKTANKGVPDPLTWLDTFGEFPIAEIITEIQDLIKSTVQSKKK
;
A
#
# COMPACT_ATOMS: atom_id res chain seq x y z
N MET A 1 12.37 -1.77 -1.03
CA MET A 1 12.22 -0.51 -1.78
C MET A 1 11.84 0.58 -0.79
N GLU A 2 12.23 1.82 -1.03
CA GLU A 2 11.86 2.99 -0.22
C GLU A 2 11.37 4.10 -1.15
N LYS A 3 10.35 4.84 -0.72
CA LYS A 3 9.74 5.94 -1.46
C LYS A 3 9.13 6.94 -0.48
N THR A 4 9.36 8.22 -0.68
CA THR A 4 8.64 9.28 0.05
C THR A 4 7.45 9.71 -0.80
N ILE A 5 6.29 9.82 -0.18
CA ILE A 5 5.06 10.32 -0.80
C ILE A 5 4.52 11.47 0.04
N THR A 6 3.74 12.36 -0.57
CA THR A 6 3.08 13.45 0.16
C THR A 6 1.62 13.06 0.41
N ILE A 7 1.19 13.12 1.67
CA ILE A 7 -0.21 12.91 2.08
C ILE A 7 -0.58 14.10 2.96
N ASP A 8 -1.64 14.84 2.64
CA ASP A 8 -2.08 15.98 3.46
C ASP A 8 -0.94 17.01 3.69
N GLU A 9 -0.20 17.34 2.62
CA GLU A 9 0.99 18.20 2.65
C GLU A 9 2.16 17.70 3.54
N LYS A 10 2.09 16.46 4.05
CA LYS A 10 3.12 15.84 4.89
C LYS A 10 3.90 14.81 4.11
N ASP A 11 5.23 14.87 4.23
CA ASP A 11 6.11 13.86 3.66
C ASP A 11 6.11 12.59 4.51
N VAL A 12 5.63 11.51 3.91
CA VAL A 12 5.56 10.19 4.52
C VAL A 12 6.55 9.26 3.82
N LEU A 13 7.57 8.82 4.56
CA LEU A 13 8.50 7.82 4.09
C LEU A 13 7.86 6.43 4.17
N LEU A 14 7.79 5.75 3.04
CA LEU A 14 7.26 4.40 2.89
C LEU A 14 8.38 3.43 2.53
N LYS A 15 8.32 2.22 3.11
CA LYS A 15 9.31 1.18 2.86
C LYS A 15 8.67 -0.19 2.72
N SER A 16 9.07 -0.91 1.68
CA SER A 16 8.78 -2.32 1.51
C SER A 16 10.00 -3.20 1.78
N THR A 17 9.79 -4.18 2.65
CA THR A 17 10.71 -5.29 3.01
C THR A 17 9.91 -6.59 3.21
N ALA A 18 10.59 -7.74 3.29
CA ALA A 18 9.95 -9.01 3.65
C ALA A 18 9.21 -8.96 5.01
N GLY A 19 9.67 -8.13 5.95
CA GLY A 19 9.01 -7.95 7.25
C GLY A 19 7.69 -7.16 7.20
N THR A 20 7.38 -6.50 6.08
CA THR A 20 6.16 -5.68 5.92
C THR A 20 4.91 -6.54 6.00
N ALA A 21 4.88 -7.67 5.26
CA ALA A 21 3.74 -8.58 5.26
C ALA A 21 3.50 -9.21 6.64
N ILE A 22 4.58 -9.57 7.35
CA ILE A 22 4.48 -10.08 8.72
C ILE A 22 3.97 -9.01 9.69
N ARG A 23 4.41 -7.77 9.54
CA ARG A 23 3.93 -6.63 10.34
C ARG A 23 2.44 -6.37 10.10
N TYR A 24 2.02 -6.34 8.83
CA TYR A 24 0.62 -6.20 8.44
C TYR A 24 -0.24 -7.28 9.08
N LYS A 25 0.16 -8.55 8.94
CA LYS A 25 -0.54 -9.68 9.55
C LYS A 25 -0.57 -9.63 11.08
N SER A 26 0.50 -9.16 11.70
CA SER A 26 0.54 -9.00 13.16
C SER A 26 -0.42 -7.89 13.65
N GLN A 27 -0.51 -6.78 12.92
CA GLN A 27 -1.36 -5.66 13.29
C GLN A 27 -2.84 -5.95 13.05
N PHE A 28 -3.19 -6.39 11.85
CA PHE A 28 -4.58 -6.47 11.39
C PHE A 28 -5.17 -7.87 11.46
N ARG A 29 -4.35 -8.90 11.76
CA ARG A 29 -4.74 -10.31 11.70
C ARG A 29 -5.25 -10.75 10.32
N ARG A 30 -4.84 -10.04 9.27
CA ARG A 30 -5.18 -10.28 7.86
C ARG A 30 -3.95 -10.64 7.05
N ASP A 31 -4.15 -11.31 5.92
CA ASP A 31 -3.06 -11.60 5.00
C ASP A 31 -2.88 -10.46 4.00
N MET A 32 -1.70 -9.82 4.00
CA MET A 32 -1.41 -8.67 3.15
C MET A 32 -1.58 -9.00 1.67
N PHE A 33 -1.21 -10.20 1.23
CA PHE A 33 -1.29 -10.58 -0.18
C PHE A 33 -2.74 -10.84 -0.59
N ALA A 34 -3.52 -11.51 0.26
CA ALA A 34 -4.95 -11.70 0.03
C ALA A 34 -5.68 -10.37 -0.09
N ASP A 35 -5.36 -9.41 0.77
CA ASP A 35 -5.97 -8.08 0.76
C ASP A 35 -5.55 -7.26 -0.49
N ILE A 36 -4.30 -7.36 -0.94
CA ILE A 36 -3.89 -6.72 -2.21
C ILE A 36 -4.63 -7.34 -3.40
N LEU A 37 -4.78 -8.67 -3.42
CA LEU A 37 -5.49 -9.37 -4.49
C LEU A 37 -6.99 -9.02 -4.50
N SER A 38 -7.62 -8.86 -3.33
CA SER A 38 -9.04 -8.52 -3.22
C SER A 38 -9.36 -7.13 -3.74
N LEU A 39 -8.38 -6.22 -3.77
CA LEU A 39 -8.57 -4.88 -4.33
C LEU A 39 -8.82 -4.87 -5.84
N GLY A 40 -8.52 -5.97 -6.56
CA GLY A 40 -8.80 -6.14 -7.98
C GLY A 40 -7.97 -5.24 -8.91
N VAL A 41 -7.92 -3.94 -8.64
CA VAL A 41 -7.17 -2.89 -9.35
C VAL A 41 -5.66 -3.07 -9.22
N LEU A 42 -5.22 -3.74 -8.15
CA LEU A 42 -3.82 -4.09 -7.93
C LEU A 42 -3.47 -5.50 -8.41
N SER A 43 -4.48 -6.34 -8.70
CA SER A 43 -4.27 -7.73 -9.11
C SER A 43 -3.63 -7.85 -10.49
N SER A 44 -3.95 -6.92 -11.41
CA SER A 44 -3.34 -6.83 -12.74
C SER A 44 -1.83 -6.59 -12.70
N TYR A 45 -1.29 -6.07 -11.60
CA TYR A 45 0.13 -5.78 -11.39
C TYR A 45 0.92 -6.91 -10.74
N ILE A 46 0.20 -7.91 -10.23
CA ILE A 46 0.79 -9.11 -9.63
C ILE A 46 1.04 -10.18 -10.71
N SER A 47 0.41 -10.03 -11.88
CA SER A 47 0.59 -10.91 -13.03
C SER A 47 2.07 -11.02 -13.45
N THR A 48 2.51 -12.26 -13.66
CA THR A 48 3.90 -12.63 -13.99
C THR A 48 4.27 -12.32 -15.44
N ASP A 49 3.28 -12.06 -16.30
CA ASP A 49 3.51 -11.58 -17.67
C ASP A 49 3.77 -10.08 -17.62
N GLY A 50 4.96 -9.67 -18.08
CA GLY A 50 5.58 -8.36 -17.87
C GLY A 50 4.90 -7.15 -18.52
N ASP A 51 3.57 -7.13 -18.60
CA ASP A 51 2.81 -5.99 -19.11
C ASP A 51 2.73 -4.90 -18.03
N GLN A 52 3.64 -3.93 -18.14
CA GLN A 52 3.80 -2.79 -17.23
C GLN A 52 2.75 -1.70 -17.47
N ASN A 53 1.47 -2.03 -17.48
CA ASN A 53 0.43 -1.01 -17.63
C ASN A 53 0.34 -0.19 -16.35
N ASN A 54 0.46 1.14 -16.33
CA ASN A 54 0.22 1.97 -15.12
C ASN A 54 -1.25 1.88 -14.66
N ILE A 55 -1.53 2.07 -13.35
CA ILE A 55 -2.92 1.99 -12.85
C ILE A 55 -3.72 3.10 -13.51
N ASP A 56 -4.58 2.74 -14.45
CA ASP A 56 -5.56 3.65 -14.99
C ASP A 56 -6.77 3.71 -14.04
N LEU A 57 -6.67 4.61 -13.05
CA LEU A 57 -7.73 4.86 -12.09
C LEU A 57 -9.01 5.39 -12.76
N SER A 58 -8.96 5.87 -14.01
CA SER A 58 -10.16 6.34 -14.72
C SER A 58 -11.16 5.22 -15.04
N GLN A 59 -10.66 3.98 -15.14
CA GLN A 59 -11.48 2.78 -15.40
C GLN A 59 -11.80 2.02 -14.10
N VAL A 60 -11.30 2.49 -12.97
CA VAL A 60 -11.49 1.87 -11.66
C VAL A 60 -12.75 2.42 -11.02
N ASP A 61 -13.67 1.52 -10.69
CA ASP A 61 -14.81 1.83 -9.84
C ASP A 61 -14.35 1.95 -8.37
N LEU A 62 -13.96 3.16 -7.96
CA LEU A 62 -13.49 3.45 -6.60
C LEU A 62 -14.55 3.09 -5.54
N SER A 63 -15.84 3.04 -5.88
CA SER A 63 -16.91 2.68 -4.93
C SER A 63 -16.86 1.23 -4.47
N LYS A 64 -16.15 0.37 -5.23
CA LYS A 64 -15.98 -1.05 -4.93
C LYS A 64 -14.66 -1.36 -4.22
N LEU A 65 -13.82 -0.36 -4.00
CA LEU A 65 -12.55 -0.54 -3.31
C LEU A 65 -12.77 -0.60 -1.80
N ASP A 66 -12.11 -1.56 -1.17
CA ASP A 66 -11.99 -1.60 0.28
C ASP A 66 -10.91 -0.60 0.71
N PHE A 67 -11.34 0.61 1.08
CA PHE A 67 -10.43 1.66 1.53
C PHE A 67 -9.67 1.29 2.80
N GLU A 68 -10.24 0.43 3.65
CA GLU A 68 -9.57 -0.06 4.85
C GLU A 68 -8.25 -0.75 4.50
N VAL A 69 -8.27 -1.58 3.46
CA VAL A 69 -7.06 -2.24 2.97
C VAL A 69 -6.01 -1.22 2.55
N ILE A 70 -6.40 -0.15 1.84
CA ILE A 70 -5.46 0.89 1.41
C ILE A 70 -4.82 1.59 2.61
N TYR A 71 -5.63 2.00 3.61
CA TYR A 71 -5.13 2.60 4.84
C TYR A 71 -4.14 1.67 5.55
N ASN A 72 -4.50 0.39 5.69
CA ASN A 72 -3.69 -0.63 6.35
C ASN A 72 -2.36 -0.87 5.63
N LEU A 73 -2.37 -0.90 4.29
CA LEU A 73 -1.17 -1.07 3.47
C LEU A 73 -0.21 0.11 3.63
N VAL A 74 -0.72 1.33 3.51
CA VAL A 74 0.07 2.55 3.63
C VAL A 74 0.67 2.66 5.03
N TRP A 75 -0.12 2.40 6.07
CA TRP A 75 0.37 2.34 7.45
C TRP A 75 1.47 1.29 7.62
N ALA A 76 1.29 0.10 7.05
CA ALA A 76 2.30 -0.96 7.16
C ALA A 76 3.61 -0.55 6.47
N PHE A 77 3.56 0.12 5.32
CA PHE A 77 4.76 0.66 4.66
C PHE A 77 5.41 1.79 5.48
N ALA A 78 4.61 2.70 6.06
CA ALA A 78 5.10 3.79 6.90
C ALA A 78 5.77 3.27 8.17
N LYS A 79 5.11 2.34 8.88
CA LYS A 79 5.64 1.68 10.09
C LYS A 79 6.88 0.82 9.81
N THR A 80 7.01 0.32 8.58
CA THR A 80 8.21 -0.39 8.13
C THR A 80 9.39 0.56 7.91
N ALA A 81 9.15 1.76 7.41
CA ALA A 81 10.16 2.79 7.25
C ALA A 81 10.58 3.41 8.58
N ASN A 82 9.59 3.70 9.44
CA ASN A 82 9.78 4.38 10.71
C ASN A 82 9.05 3.63 11.84
N LYS A 83 9.83 3.07 12.77
CA LYS A 83 9.28 2.35 13.93
C LYS A 83 8.50 3.26 14.90
N GLY A 84 8.69 4.57 14.83
CA GLY A 84 8.00 5.58 15.64
C GLY A 84 6.56 5.89 15.21
N VAL A 85 6.13 5.44 14.02
CA VAL A 85 4.72 5.56 13.58
C VAL A 85 3.81 4.89 14.63
N PRO A 86 2.76 5.54 15.16
CA PRO A 86 1.89 4.94 16.19
C PRO A 86 1.01 3.83 15.61
N ASP A 87 0.02 3.36 16.40
CA ASP A 87 -0.98 2.42 15.89
C ASP A 87 -1.78 3.01 14.72
N PRO A 88 -2.44 2.18 13.89
CA PRO A 88 -3.08 2.63 12.66
C PRO A 88 -4.07 3.77 12.84
N LEU A 89 -4.95 3.69 13.84
CA LEU A 89 -5.99 4.69 14.05
C LEU A 89 -5.35 6.03 14.46
N THR A 90 -4.50 6.00 15.49
CA THR A 90 -3.80 7.21 15.96
C THR A 90 -2.95 7.85 14.87
N TRP A 91 -2.38 7.06 13.96
CA TRP A 91 -1.60 7.59 12.85
C TRP A 91 -2.48 8.20 11.76
N LEU A 92 -3.58 7.54 11.39
CA LEU A 92 -4.52 8.04 10.39
C LEU A 92 -5.21 9.33 10.84
N ASP A 93 -5.54 9.44 12.14
CA ASP A 93 -6.13 10.66 12.75
C ASP A 93 -5.22 11.89 12.65
N THR A 94 -3.94 11.71 12.31
CA THR A 94 -3.03 12.85 12.08
C THR A 94 -3.22 13.53 10.74
N PHE A 95 -3.94 12.92 9.79
CA PHE A 95 -4.19 13.45 8.46
C PHE A 95 -5.58 14.09 8.38
N GLY A 96 -5.67 15.30 7.84
CA GLY A 96 -6.95 15.95 7.56
C GLY A 96 -7.64 15.33 6.34
N GLU A 97 -6.84 15.02 5.31
CA GLU A 97 -7.30 14.36 4.10
C GLU A 97 -6.41 13.16 3.75
N PHE A 98 -7.00 12.14 3.12
CA PHE A 98 -6.27 10.95 2.67
C PHE A 98 -6.69 10.60 1.24
N PRO A 99 -6.06 11.23 0.22
CA PRO A 99 -6.48 11.11 -1.18
C PRO A 99 -6.15 9.72 -1.73
N ILE A 100 -7.07 8.77 -1.56
CA ILE A 100 -6.89 7.34 -1.90
C ILE A 100 -6.46 7.13 -3.34
N ALA A 101 -7.04 7.88 -4.29
CA ALA A 101 -6.72 7.74 -5.70
C ALA A 101 -5.22 8.01 -5.96
N GLU A 102 -4.70 9.13 -5.47
CA GLU A 102 -3.29 9.49 -5.61
C GLU A 102 -2.39 8.48 -4.91
N ILE A 103 -2.78 8.07 -3.70
CA ILE A 103 -2.03 7.13 -2.88
C ILE A 103 -1.88 5.76 -3.56
N ILE A 104 -2.94 5.24 -4.21
CA ILE A 104 -2.88 3.98 -4.95
C ILE A 104 -1.83 4.04 -6.05
N THR A 105 -1.81 5.12 -6.83
CA THR A 105 -0.80 5.34 -7.87
C THR A 105 0.61 5.44 -7.28
N GLU A 106 0.77 6.09 -6.13
CA GLU A 106 2.07 6.27 -5.49
C GLU A 106 2.65 4.97 -4.90
N ILE A 107 1.81 4.10 -4.32
CA ILE A 107 2.25 2.88 -3.65
C ILE A 107 2.33 1.65 -4.58
N GLN A 108 1.90 1.74 -5.84
CA GLN A 108 1.88 0.61 -6.77
C GLN A 108 3.23 -0.11 -6.88
N ASP A 109 4.34 0.64 -6.90
CA ASP A 109 5.68 0.08 -7.05
C ASP A 109 6.18 -0.58 -5.76
N LEU A 110 5.77 -0.05 -4.59
CA LEU A 110 6.03 -0.69 -3.31
C LEU A 110 5.31 -2.03 -3.22
N ILE A 111 4.06 -2.08 -3.68
CA ILE A 111 3.26 -3.30 -3.74
C ILE A 111 3.91 -4.32 -4.67
N LYS A 112 4.26 -3.92 -5.90
CA LYS A 112 5.04 -4.77 -6.82
C LYS A 112 6.30 -5.31 -6.16
N SER A 113 7.09 -4.47 -5.49
CA SER A 113 8.32 -4.90 -4.82
C SER A 113 8.09 -5.85 -3.64
N THR A 114 6.89 -5.84 -3.06
CA THR A 114 6.49 -6.73 -1.96
C THR A 114 6.05 -8.09 -2.49
N VAL A 115 5.34 -8.11 -3.62
CA VAL A 115 4.77 -9.33 -4.21
C VAL A 115 5.74 -10.03 -5.15
N GLN A 116 6.43 -9.27 -6.00
CA GLN A 116 7.51 -9.78 -6.83
C GLN A 116 8.73 -9.99 -5.95
N SER A 117 8.83 -11.19 -5.38
CA SER A 117 10.11 -11.68 -4.89
C SER A 117 11.09 -11.61 -6.07
N LYS A 118 12.12 -10.77 -5.96
CA LYS A 118 13.29 -10.90 -6.84
C LYS A 118 13.83 -12.31 -6.58
N LYS A 119 13.41 -13.29 -7.37
CA LYS A 119 14.24 -14.46 -7.65
C LYS A 119 15.52 -13.87 -8.24
N LYS A 120 16.51 -13.69 -7.37
CA LYS A 120 17.90 -13.67 -7.81
C LYS A 120 18.29 -15.08 -8.18
#